data_AF-A0A7C1E1P9-F1
#
_entry.id   AF-A0A7C1E1P9-F1
#
_cell.length_a   1.000
_cell.length_b   1.000
_cell.length_c   1.000
_cell.angle_alpha   90.00
_cell.angle_beta   90.00
_cell.angle_gamma   90.00
#
_symmetry.space_group_name_H-M   'P 1'
#
loop_
_entity.id
_entity.type
_entity.pdbx_description
1 polymer ?
#
loop_
_entity_poly.entity_id
_entity_poly.type
_entity_poly.pdbx_seq_one_letter_code
_entity_poly.pdbx_strand_id
1 'polypeptide(L)'
;MTRFTLIGIFLGTLATGSALAQEDLMDYDHTLKFARYLVNTRQYDFAAQEYERLNFLWPDDTTVVLELVRAYRLGSDCDQFPRSFRLLSEKDRLYGSGPMAREYLRFCLTCRIDHPLYFDVASRMTEQENALYSLGYYWTQRQYDSLFACNQRQSGIISASYPELFSLTNDFENQRYKKPALALAMSAIVPGSGKAYCKRWGDAAISFLFVTSGA
;
A
#
# COMPACT_ATOMS: atom_id res chain seq x y z
N MET A 1 38.56 -48.48 69.52
CA MET A 1 38.35 -47.29 70.37
C MET A 1 38.20 -46.08 69.47
N THR A 2 37.03 -45.48 69.55
CA THR A 2 36.51 -44.33 68.80
C THR A 2 37.24 -43.02 69.11
N ARG A 3 37.64 -42.25 68.10
CA ARG A 3 37.83 -40.79 68.23
C ARG A 3 37.41 -40.04 66.97
N PHE A 4 36.79 -38.90 67.24
CA PHE A 4 35.95 -38.00 66.46
C PHE A 4 36.73 -36.96 65.64
N THR A 5 35.96 -36.17 64.85
CA THR A 5 36.24 -34.86 64.20
C THR A 5 36.79 -34.92 62.77
N LEU A 6 36.33 -34.17 61.76
CA LEU A 6 35.44 -33.00 61.68
C LEU A 6 34.87 -32.97 60.24
N ILE A 7 33.57 -33.20 60.03
CA ILE A 7 32.92 -32.94 58.73
C ILE A 7 32.41 -31.51 58.80
N GLY A 8 33.06 -30.62 58.04
CA GLY A 8 32.67 -29.23 57.89
C GLY A 8 31.26 -29.13 57.31
N ILE A 9 30.38 -28.52 58.09
CA ILE A 9 29.04 -28.11 57.71
C ILE A 9 29.18 -27.00 56.66
N PHE A 10 28.81 -27.27 55.40
CA PHE A 10 28.48 -26.24 54.42
C PHE A 10 26.96 -26.23 54.27
N LEU A 11 26.28 -25.68 55.28
CA LEU A 11 24.84 -25.52 55.30
C LEU A 11 24.48 -24.25 54.53
N GLY A 12 23.77 -24.44 53.42
CA GLY A 12 22.64 -23.61 53.02
C GLY A 12 22.87 -22.11 52.90
N THR A 13 23.28 -21.67 51.72
CA THR A 13 22.67 -20.48 51.10
C THR A 13 21.94 -20.93 49.85
N LEU A 14 20.82 -21.64 50.06
CA LEU A 14 19.82 -21.87 49.03
C LEU A 14 19.30 -20.49 48.61
N ALA A 15 19.43 -20.25 47.31
CA ALA A 15 19.02 -19.04 46.62
C ALA A 15 17.67 -18.52 47.15
N THR A 16 17.68 -17.35 47.78
CA THR A 16 16.59 -16.41 47.63
C THR A 16 16.72 -15.85 46.21
N GLY A 17 16.42 -16.69 45.23
CA GLY A 17 16.05 -16.20 43.92
C GLY A 17 14.80 -15.38 44.16
N SER A 18 14.95 -14.07 44.17
CA SER A 18 13.84 -13.16 43.94
C SER A 18 13.06 -13.78 42.79
N ALA A 19 11.78 -14.08 43.02
CA ALA A 19 10.83 -14.23 41.94
C ALA A 19 10.87 -12.88 41.21
N LEU A 20 11.80 -12.73 40.28
CA LEU A 20 11.77 -11.68 39.28
C LEU A 20 10.41 -11.87 38.65
N ALA A 21 9.52 -10.91 38.87
CA ALA A 21 8.26 -10.83 38.15
C ALA A 21 8.64 -10.92 36.67
N GLN A 22 8.42 -12.08 36.06
CA GLN A 22 8.66 -12.26 34.65
C GLN A 22 7.52 -11.52 33.97
N GLU A 23 7.85 -10.34 33.45
CA GLU A 23 6.93 -9.54 32.64
C GLU A 23 6.43 -10.42 31.49
N ASP A 24 5.10 -10.51 31.34
CA ASP A 24 4.52 -11.26 30.24
C ASP A 24 4.69 -10.48 28.94
N LEU A 25 5.82 -10.73 28.27
CA LEU A 25 6.15 -10.11 26.98
C LEU A 25 5.12 -10.43 25.88
N MET A 26 4.23 -11.41 26.12
CA MET A 26 3.22 -11.85 25.16
C MET A 26 1.82 -11.34 25.51
N ASP A 27 1.69 -10.42 26.46
CA ASP A 27 0.44 -9.73 26.76
C ASP A 27 -0.02 -8.80 25.62
N TYR A 28 -1.24 -8.28 25.74
CA TYR A 28 -1.85 -7.42 24.73
C TYR A 28 -0.98 -6.18 24.42
N ASP A 29 -0.52 -5.46 25.45
CA ASP A 29 0.14 -4.17 25.31
C ASP A 29 1.53 -4.32 24.67
N HIS A 30 2.29 -5.33 25.10
CA HIS A 30 3.61 -5.63 24.56
C HIS A 30 3.52 -6.10 23.11
N THR A 31 2.56 -6.98 22.81
CA THR A 31 2.35 -7.49 21.45
C THR A 31 1.90 -6.38 20.50
N LEU A 32 0.97 -5.52 20.94
CA LEU A 32 0.51 -4.38 20.14
C LEU A 32 1.64 -3.38 19.86
N LYS A 33 2.46 -3.07 20.86
CA LYS A 33 3.65 -2.21 20.68
C LYS A 33 4.63 -2.84 19.69
N PHE A 34 4.86 -4.14 19.78
CA PHE A 34 5.77 -4.86 18.88
C PHE A 34 5.23 -4.90 17.44
N ALA A 35 3.96 -5.22 17.24
CA ALA A 35 3.31 -5.19 15.92
C ALA A 35 3.42 -3.80 15.27
N ARG A 36 3.19 -2.73 16.02
CA ARG A 36 3.36 -1.34 15.55
C ARG A 36 4.80 -0.99 15.22
N TYR A 37 5.77 -1.47 16.00
CA TYR A 37 7.19 -1.34 15.69
C TYR A 37 7.54 -2.03 14.36
N LEU A 38 7.01 -3.22 14.11
CA LEU A 38 7.20 -3.94 12.84
C LEU A 38 6.61 -3.17 11.66
N VAL A 39 5.41 -2.58 11.79
CA VAL A 39 4.84 -1.69 10.74
C VAL A 39 5.77 -0.50 10.48
N ASN A 40 6.26 0.17 11.52
CA ASN A 40 7.12 1.34 11.40
C ASN A 40 8.48 1.02 10.75
N THR A 41 8.97 -0.20 10.93
CA THR A 41 10.19 -0.72 10.30
C THR A 41 9.92 -1.41 8.95
N ARG A 42 8.70 -1.30 8.41
CA ARG A 42 8.25 -1.84 7.12
C ARG A 42 8.28 -3.37 7.01
N GLN A 43 8.29 -4.05 8.15
CA GLN A 43 8.21 -5.51 8.26
C GLN A 43 6.75 -5.96 8.28
N TYR A 44 6.03 -5.70 7.18
CA TYR A 44 4.57 -5.81 7.16
C TYR A 44 4.05 -7.24 7.34
N ASP A 45 4.76 -8.24 6.80
CA ASP A 45 4.36 -9.65 6.94
C ASP A 45 4.45 -10.11 8.40
N PHE A 46 5.53 -9.74 9.10
CA PHE A 46 5.68 -10.02 10.52
C PHE A 46 4.68 -9.22 11.36
N ALA A 47 4.44 -7.96 11.02
CA ALA A 47 3.43 -7.16 11.69
C ALA A 47 2.04 -7.78 11.57
N ALA A 48 1.68 -8.25 10.37
CA ALA A 48 0.42 -8.91 10.12
C ALA A 48 0.27 -10.16 11.00
N GLN A 49 1.29 -11.01 11.10
CA GLN A 49 1.27 -12.19 11.98
C GLN A 49 0.99 -11.83 13.45
N GLU A 50 1.61 -10.76 13.96
CA GLU A 50 1.33 -10.29 15.33
C GLU A 50 -0.08 -9.73 15.49
N TYR A 51 -0.58 -8.99 14.50
CA TYR A 51 -1.97 -8.52 14.53
C TYR A 51 -2.99 -9.66 14.36
N GLU A 52 -2.67 -10.72 13.62
CA GLU A 52 -3.51 -11.91 13.56
C GLU A 52 -3.61 -12.58 14.93
N ARG A 53 -2.48 -12.68 15.64
CA ARG A 53 -2.42 -13.19 17.01
C ARG A 53 -3.27 -12.34 17.95
N LEU A 54 -3.14 -11.02 17.89
CA LEU A 54 -3.97 -10.09 18.65
C LEU A 54 -5.46 -10.24 18.31
N ASN A 55 -5.81 -10.31 17.03
CA ASN A 55 -7.18 -10.47 16.59
C ASN A 55 -7.78 -11.83 16.98
N PHE A 56 -6.95 -12.88 17.07
CA PHE A 56 -7.38 -14.19 17.55
C PHE A 56 -7.72 -14.15 19.06
N LEU A 57 -6.89 -13.48 19.86
CA LEU A 57 -7.06 -13.39 21.31
C LEU A 57 -8.11 -12.35 21.74
N TRP A 58 -8.24 -11.25 20.99
CA TRP A 58 -9.16 -10.13 21.26
C TRP A 58 -9.97 -9.76 20.00
N PRO A 59 -10.89 -10.62 19.53
CA PRO A 59 -11.57 -10.48 18.23
C PRO A 59 -12.50 -9.27 18.11
N ASP A 60 -12.94 -8.70 19.24
CA ASP A 60 -13.82 -7.53 19.23
C ASP A 60 -13.07 -6.20 19.13
N ASP A 61 -11.73 -6.21 19.19
CA ASP A 61 -10.92 -5.01 19.10
C ASP A 61 -10.83 -4.48 17.66
N THR A 62 -11.63 -3.45 17.39
CA THR A 62 -11.68 -2.81 16.08
C THR A 62 -10.39 -2.08 15.69
N THR A 63 -9.57 -1.67 16.66
CA THR A 63 -8.28 -1.04 16.39
C THR A 63 -7.32 -2.08 15.79
N VAL A 64 -7.25 -3.26 16.42
CA VAL A 64 -6.44 -4.38 15.93
C VAL A 64 -6.91 -4.83 14.55
N VAL A 65 -8.21 -4.94 14.32
CA VAL A 65 -8.76 -5.28 12.99
C VAL A 65 -8.30 -4.29 11.92
N LEU A 66 -8.42 -2.99 12.20
CA LEU A 66 -8.01 -1.94 11.24
C LEU A 66 -6.50 -2.00 10.97
N GLU A 67 -5.69 -2.18 12.00
CA GLU A 67 -4.23 -2.24 11.89
C GLU A 67 -3.76 -3.52 11.18
N LEU A 68 -4.42 -4.66 11.40
CA LEU A 68 -4.20 -5.91 10.68
C LEU A 68 -4.41 -5.72 9.17
N VAL A 69 -5.58 -5.23 8.79
CA VAL A 69 -5.93 -5.00 7.38
C VAL A 69 -4.97 -4.00 6.74
N ARG A 70 -4.59 -2.96 7.48
CA ARG A 70 -3.59 -2.00 7.03
C ARG A 70 -2.24 -2.65 6.79
N ALA A 71 -1.79 -3.55 7.66
CA ALA A 71 -0.54 -4.27 7.48
C ALA A 71 -0.56 -5.09 6.18
N TYR A 72 -1.63 -5.83 5.90
CA TYR A 72 -1.80 -6.55 4.62
C TYR A 72 -1.71 -5.61 3.42
N ARG A 73 -2.43 -4.49 3.45
CA ARG A 73 -2.38 -3.52 2.35
C ARG A 73 -0.98 -2.92 2.15
N LEU A 74 -0.30 -2.57 3.24
CA LEU A 74 1.06 -1.99 3.17
C LEU A 74 2.08 -3.01 2.66
N GLY A 75 1.91 -4.29 3.00
CA GLY A 75 2.67 -5.41 2.44
C GLY A 75 2.33 -5.73 0.97
N SER A 76 1.29 -5.11 0.42
CA SER A 76 0.71 -5.48 -0.89
C SER A 76 0.27 -6.95 -0.95
N ASP A 77 -0.11 -7.53 0.18
CA ASP A 77 -0.63 -8.90 0.27
C ASP A 77 -2.10 -8.92 -0.16
N CYS A 78 -2.29 -8.91 -1.48
CA CYS A 78 -3.60 -8.82 -2.10
C CYS A 78 -4.46 -10.07 -1.93
N ASP A 79 -3.85 -11.23 -1.64
CA ASP A 79 -4.55 -12.49 -1.42
C ASP A 79 -5.41 -12.45 -0.15
N GLN A 80 -5.07 -11.55 0.78
CA GLN A 80 -5.81 -11.35 2.03
C GLN A 80 -7.04 -10.46 1.89
N PHE A 81 -7.32 -9.91 0.71
CA PHE A 81 -8.48 -9.03 0.53
C PHE A 81 -9.82 -9.68 0.92
N PRO A 82 -10.16 -10.92 0.53
CA PRO A 82 -11.45 -11.53 0.90
C PRO A 82 -11.63 -11.64 2.42
N ARG A 83 -10.56 -11.98 3.14
CA ARG A 83 -10.58 -12.02 4.61
C ARG A 83 -10.70 -10.62 5.20
N SER A 84 -9.90 -9.68 4.70
CA SER A 84 -9.91 -8.29 5.12
C SER A 84 -11.29 -7.65 4.95
N PHE A 85 -11.92 -7.87 3.79
CA PHE A 85 -13.27 -7.39 3.51
C PHE A 85 -14.28 -7.90 4.54
N ARG A 86 -14.27 -9.20 4.86
CA ARG A 86 -15.14 -9.75 5.90
C ARG A 86 -14.96 -9.03 7.24
N LEU A 87 -13.71 -8.88 7.70
CA LEU A 87 -13.39 -8.21 8.97
C LEU A 87 -13.83 -6.73 8.99
N LEU A 88 -13.64 -6.01 7.88
CA LEU A 88 -14.05 -4.61 7.75
C LEU A 88 -15.56 -4.43 7.63
N SER A 89 -16.25 -5.39 7.03
CA SER A 89 -17.71 -5.38 6.83
C SER A 89 -18.51 -5.86 8.04
N GLU A 90 -17.85 -6.53 9.00
CA GLU A 90 -18.51 -7.11 10.15
C GLU A 90 -19.24 -6.04 10.98
N LYS A 91 -20.42 -6.38 11.51
CA LYS A 91 -21.25 -5.47 12.32
C LYS A 91 -21.50 -4.11 11.62
N ASP A 92 -21.66 -4.13 10.30
CA ASP A 92 -21.95 -2.98 9.43
C ASP A 92 -20.91 -1.84 9.49
N ARG A 93 -19.69 -2.13 9.95
CA ARG A 93 -18.59 -1.15 10.12
C ARG A 93 -18.15 -0.47 8.83
N LEU A 94 -18.43 -1.08 7.68
CA LEU A 94 -18.07 -0.56 6.36
C LEU A 94 -19.05 0.51 5.84
N TYR A 95 -20.26 0.57 6.38
CA TYR A 95 -21.36 1.35 5.79
C TYR A 95 -21.36 2.85 6.16
N GLY A 96 -20.30 3.36 6.80
CA GLY A 96 -20.11 4.79 7.12
C GLY A 96 -18.77 5.37 6.61
N SER A 97 -18.54 6.68 6.79
CA SER A 97 -17.32 7.41 6.38
C SER A 97 -16.12 7.24 7.33
N GLY A 98 -16.07 6.10 8.02
CA GLY A 98 -15.11 5.81 9.08
C GLY A 98 -13.75 5.31 8.57
N PRO A 99 -12.81 5.05 9.49
CA PRO A 99 -11.49 4.50 9.17
C PRO A 99 -11.52 3.17 8.39
N MET A 100 -12.50 2.30 8.70
CA MET A 100 -12.66 1.01 8.03
C MET A 100 -12.98 1.14 6.55
N ALA A 101 -13.92 2.03 6.20
CA ALA A 101 -14.28 2.31 4.81
C ALA A 101 -13.11 2.90 4.01
N ARG A 102 -12.34 3.82 4.61
CA ARG A 102 -11.12 4.35 3.99
C ARG A 102 -10.09 3.26 3.75
N GLU A 103 -9.87 2.37 4.72
CA GLU A 103 -8.91 1.28 4.58
C GLU A 103 -9.34 0.29 3.48
N TYR A 104 -10.63 -0.05 3.41
CA TYR A 104 -11.21 -0.83 2.32
C TYR A 104 -10.94 -0.21 0.95
N LEU A 105 -11.29 1.08 0.76
CA LEU A 105 -11.10 1.77 -0.52
C LEU A 105 -9.61 1.80 -0.93
N ARG A 106 -8.72 2.09 0.03
CA ARG A 106 -7.27 2.06 -0.20
C ARG A 106 -6.79 0.66 -0.58
N PHE A 107 -7.31 -0.39 0.05
CA PHE A 107 -6.94 -1.76 -0.27
C PHE A 107 -7.34 -2.10 -1.71
N CYS A 108 -8.58 -1.77 -2.11
CA CYS A 108 -9.03 -1.95 -3.47
C CYS A 108 -8.11 -1.22 -4.48
N LEU A 109 -7.72 0.03 -4.19
CA LEU A 109 -6.81 0.78 -5.05
C LEU A 109 -5.41 0.18 -5.12
N THR A 110 -4.82 -0.19 -3.98
CA THR A 110 -3.48 -0.81 -3.92
C THR A 110 -3.42 -2.10 -4.73
N CYS A 111 -4.45 -2.94 -4.60
CA CYS A 111 -4.52 -4.24 -5.24
C CYS A 111 -5.28 -4.26 -6.58
N ARG A 112 -5.73 -3.09 -7.07
CA ARG A 112 -6.53 -2.93 -8.29
C ARG A 112 -7.78 -3.82 -8.34
N ILE A 113 -8.45 -3.93 -7.20
CA ILE A 113 -9.63 -4.78 -7.05
C ILE A 113 -10.85 -4.03 -7.57
N ASP A 114 -11.51 -4.60 -8.56
CA ASP A 114 -12.84 -4.20 -9.00
C ASP A 114 -13.88 -4.91 -8.13
N HIS A 115 -14.35 -4.22 -7.08
CA HIS A 115 -15.33 -4.77 -6.15
C HIS A 115 -16.67 -4.02 -6.28
N PRO A 116 -17.83 -4.71 -6.35
CA PRO A 116 -19.13 -4.09 -6.61
C PRO A 116 -19.53 -2.98 -5.62
N LEU A 117 -19.08 -3.08 -4.36
CA LEU A 117 -19.37 -2.07 -3.33
C LEU A 117 -18.46 -0.85 -3.38
N TYR A 118 -17.45 -0.81 -4.25
CA TYR A 118 -16.45 0.25 -4.25
C TYR A 118 -17.07 1.65 -4.34
N PHE A 119 -17.91 1.89 -5.34
CA PHE A 119 -18.53 3.20 -5.55
C PHE A 119 -19.60 3.52 -4.51
N ASP A 120 -20.32 2.52 -4.00
CA ASP A 120 -21.26 2.73 -2.89
C ASP A 120 -20.53 3.22 -1.64
N VAL A 121 -19.43 2.57 -1.25
CA VAL A 121 -18.61 3.01 -0.12
C VAL A 121 -17.97 4.37 -0.39
N ALA A 122 -17.42 4.61 -1.58
CA ALA A 122 -16.81 5.89 -1.95
C ALA A 122 -17.80 7.05 -1.90
N SER A 123 -19.04 6.84 -2.37
CA SER A 123 -20.09 7.87 -2.41
C SER A 123 -20.51 8.40 -1.04
N ARG A 124 -20.25 7.62 0.03
CA ARG A 124 -20.58 7.97 1.42
C ARG A 124 -19.46 8.75 2.11
N MET A 125 -18.29 8.87 1.49
CA MET A 125 -17.19 9.69 1.99
C MET A 125 -17.53 11.19 1.82
N THR A 126 -16.64 12.07 2.29
CA THR A 126 -16.77 13.49 1.95
C THR A 126 -16.68 13.69 0.44
N GLU A 127 -17.18 14.81 -0.06
CA GLU A 127 -17.16 15.12 -1.49
C GLU A 127 -15.74 15.06 -2.08
N GLN A 128 -14.76 15.57 -1.33
CA GLN A 128 -13.34 15.55 -1.71
C GLN A 128 -12.79 14.11 -1.74
N GLU A 129 -13.07 13.32 -0.71
CA GLU A 129 -12.63 11.92 -0.64
C GLU A 129 -13.27 11.08 -1.73
N ASN A 130 -14.58 11.26 -1.99
CA ASN A 130 -15.28 10.56 -3.06
C ASN A 130 -14.67 10.89 -4.43
N ALA A 131 -14.38 12.17 -4.70
CA ALA A 131 -13.71 12.58 -5.93
C ALA A 131 -12.33 11.93 -6.08
N LEU A 132 -11.53 11.90 -4.99
CA LEU A 132 -10.23 11.25 -4.97
C LEU A 132 -10.34 9.74 -5.26
N TYR A 133 -11.21 9.03 -4.54
CA TYR A 133 -11.36 7.57 -4.69
C TYR A 133 -11.96 7.19 -6.05
N SER A 134 -12.90 7.98 -6.58
CA SER A 134 -13.47 7.77 -7.90
C SER A 134 -12.42 7.96 -9.00
N LEU A 135 -11.65 9.05 -8.94
CA LEU A 135 -10.58 9.31 -9.89
C LEU A 135 -9.47 8.25 -9.78
N GLY A 136 -9.06 7.91 -8.56
CA GLY A 136 -8.07 6.87 -8.27
C GLY A 136 -8.48 5.50 -8.79
N TYR A 137 -9.77 5.17 -8.73
CA TYR A 137 -10.30 3.93 -9.30
C TYR A 137 -10.07 3.87 -10.82
N TYR A 138 -10.49 4.91 -11.55
CA TYR A 138 -10.31 4.93 -13.00
C TYR A 138 -8.83 4.94 -13.41
N TRP A 139 -7.98 5.60 -12.63
CA TRP A 139 -6.52 5.56 -12.80
C TRP A 139 -5.96 4.14 -12.65
N THR A 140 -6.28 3.47 -11.54
CA THR A 140 -5.75 2.14 -11.21
C THR A 140 -6.27 1.05 -12.14
N GLN A 141 -7.52 1.18 -12.59
CA GLN A 141 -8.16 0.27 -13.55
C GLN A 141 -7.88 0.61 -15.02
N ARG A 142 -7.13 1.67 -15.30
CA ARG A 142 -6.78 2.12 -16.67
C ARG A 142 -8.00 2.43 -17.55
N GLN A 143 -9.09 2.88 -16.93
CA GLN A 143 -10.31 3.27 -17.63
C GLN A 143 -10.21 4.76 -18.01
N TYR A 144 -9.39 5.07 -19.00
CA TYR A 144 -9.00 6.46 -19.30
C TYR A 144 -10.16 7.35 -19.75
N ASP A 145 -11.10 6.83 -20.54
CA ASP A 145 -12.28 7.61 -20.96
C ASP A 145 -13.10 8.06 -19.74
N SER A 146 -13.33 7.14 -18.80
CA SER A 146 -14.00 7.43 -17.53
C SER A 146 -13.17 8.33 -16.62
N LEU A 147 -11.85 8.15 -16.62
CA LEU A 147 -10.91 9.00 -15.87
C LEU A 147 -11.02 10.46 -16.30
N PHE A 148 -10.93 10.75 -17.60
CA PHE A 148 -10.99 12.10 -18.14
C PHE A 148 -12.37 12.72 -17.92
N ALA A 149 -13.44 11.97 -18.17
CA ALA A 149 -14.80 12.42 -17.89
C ALA A 149 -15.01 12.73 -16.40
N CYS A 150 -14.45 11.93 -15.48
CA CYS A 150 -14.50 12.16 -14.04
C CYS A 150 -13.72 13.43 -13.67
N ASN A 151 -12.49 13.58 -14.18
CA ASN A 151 -11.62 14.73 -13.92
C ASN A 151 -12.25 16.05 -14.37
N GLN A 152 -12.88 16.05 -15.54
CA GLN A 152 -13.59 17.23 -16.06
C GLN A 152 -14.83 17.55 -15.24
N ARG A 153 -15.69 16.54 -14.97
CA ARG A 153 -16.94 16.71 -14.23
C ARG A 153 -16.72 17.24 -12.82
N GLN A 154 -15.67 16.79 -12.15
CA GLN A 154 -15.32 17.17 -10.78
C GLN A 154 -14.14 18.15 -10.71
N SER A 155 -13.84 18.85 -11.80
CA SER A 155 -12.68 19.74 -11.93
C SER A 155 -12.57 20.76 -10.80
N GLY A 156 -13.68 21.38 -10.38
CA GLY A 156 -13.68 22.34 -9.27
C GLY A 156 -13.18 21.74 -7.94
N ILE A 157 -13.61 20.52 -7.62
CA ILE A 157 -13.25 19.85 -6.35
C ILE A 157 -11.82 19.32 -6.42
N ILE A 158 -11.47 18.65 -7.53
CA ILE A 158 -10.17 17.98 -7.69
C ILE A 158 -9.05 19.02 -7.84
N SER A 159 -9.25 20.08 -8.62
CA SER A 159 -8.22 21.13 -8.76
C SER A 159 -7.97 21.90 -7.46
N ALA A 160 -9.00 22.10 -6.63
CA ALA A 160 -8.85 22.77 -5.34
C ALA A 160 -8.23 21.87 -4.27
N SER A 161 -8.64 20.59 -4.22
CA SER A 161 -8.24 19.67 -3.14
C SER A 161 -6.98 18.86 -3.47
N TYR A 162 -6.77 18.54 -4.74
CA TYR A 162 -5.71 17.66 -5.24
C TYR A 162 -5.10 18.19 -6.56
N PRO A 163 -4.51 19.41 -6.55
CA PRO A 163 -4.05 20.10 -7.76
C PRO A 163 -3.04 19.29 -8.59
N GLU A 164 -2.14 18.55 -7.94
CA GLU A 164 -1.14 17.71 -8.61
C GLU A 164 -1.77 16.55 -9.38
N LEU A 165 -2.82 15.93 -8.82
CA LEU A 165 -3.53 14.83 -9.47
C LEU A 165 -4.38 15.34 -10.64
N PHE A 166 -4.98 16.53 -10.48
CA PHE A 166 -5.70 17.22 -11.55
C PHE A 166 -4.77 17.54 -12.73
N SER A 167 -3.62 18.15 -12.47
CA SER A 167 -2.65 18.50 -13.51
C SER A 167 -2.08 17.25 -14.18
N LEU A 168 -1.72 16.23 -13.41
CA LEU A 168 -1.24 14.95 -13.96
C LEU A 168 -2.27 14.32 -14.90
N THR A 169 -3.55 14.33 -14.53
CA THR A 169 -4.62 13.75 -15.34
C THR A 169 -4.84 14.55 -16.63
N ASN A 170 -4.80 15.88 -16.56
CA ASN A 170 -4.90 16.74 -17.74
C ASN A 170 -3.68 16.62 -18.66
N ASP A 171 -2.47 16.53 -18.11
CA ASP A 171 -1.26 16.35 -18.89
C ASP A 171 -1.28 15.01 -19.62
N PHE A 172 -1.79 13.96 -18.96
CA PHE A 172 -1.98 12.65 -19.54
C PHE A 172 -3.04 12.65 -20.66
N GLU A 173 -4.17 13.34 -20.47
CA GLU A 173 -5.20 13.51 -21.52
C GLU A 173 -4.65 14.24 -22.75
N ASN A 174 -3.88 15.30 -22.52
CA ASN A 174 -3.32 16.14 -23.58
C ASN A 174 -2.03 15.56 -24.19
N GLN A 175 -1.59 14.39 -23.73
CA GLN A 175 -0.40 13.76 -24.25
C GLN A 175 -0.65 13.25 -25.67
N ARG A 176 -0.13 13.98 -26.66
CA ARG A 176 -0.24 13.56 -28.06
C ARG A 176 0.55 12.29 -28.31
N TYR A 177 -0.16 11.22 -28.63
CA TYR A 177 0.45 9.97 -29.11
C TYR A 177 1.18 10.20 -30.43
N LYS A 178 2.44 9.77 -30.48
CA LYS A 178 3.24 9.80 -31.70
C LYS A 178 2.99 8.53 -32.50
N LYS A 179 2.67 8.67 -33.79
CA LYS A 179 2.32 7.53 -34.64
C LYS A 179 3.56 6.70 -34.96
N PRO A 180 3.60 5.39 -34.62
CA PRO A 180 4.75 4.54 -34.92
C PRO A 180 5.05 4.47 -36.43
N ALA A 181 4.00 4.32 -37.25
CA ALA A 181 4.14 4.27 -38.71
C ALA A 181 4.76 5.55 -39.30
N LEU A 182 4.38 6.72 -38.77
CA LEU A 182 4.97 7.98 -39.20
C LEU A 182 6.44 8.07 -38.80
N ALA A 183 6.79 7.67 -37.57
CA ALA A 183 8.17 7.64 -37.12
C ALA A 183 9.03 6.70 -37.99
N LEU A 184 8.48 5.54 -38.37
CA LEU A 184 9.14 4.60 -39.27
C LEU A 184 9.33 5.22 -40.67
N ALA A 185 8.28 5.80 -41.25
CA ALA A 185 8.33 6.44 -42.56
C ALA A 185 9.38 7.58 -42.60
N MET A 186 9.40 8.44 -41.57
CA MET A 186 10.43 9.48 -41.44
C MET A 186 11.83 8.87 -41.42
N SER A 187 12.06 7.85 -40.58
CA SER A 187 13.35 7.19 -40.45
C SER A 187 13.83 6.49 -41.72
N ALA A 188 12.92 6.04 -42.58
CA ALA A 188 13.24 5.42 -43.86
C ALA A 188 13.75 6.44 -44.90
N ILE A 189 13.27 7.69 -44.83
CA ILE A 189 13.71 8.78 -45.73
C ILE A 189 15.00 9.40 -45.19
N VAL A 190 15.00 9.80 -43.93
CA VAL A 190 16.15 10.40 -43.26
C VAL A 190 16.47 9.56 -42.03
N PRO A 191 17.62 8.84 -42.02
CA PRO A 191 18.03 8.01 -40.89
C PRO A 191 18.00 8.81 -39.59
N GLY A 192 17.34 8.24 -38.56
CA GLY A 192 17.20 8.90 -37.25
C GLY A 192 16.10 9.95 -37.12
N SER A 193 15.48 10.42 -38.21
CA SER A 193 14.45 11.47 -38.13
C SER A 193 13.15 11.05 -37.42
N GLY A 194 12.77 9.77 -37.47
CA GLY A 194 11.68 9.25 -36.64
C GLY A 194 12.02 9.20 -35.15
N LYS A 195 13.29 8.97 -34.81
CA LYS A 195 13.78 9.05 -33.41
C LYS A 195 13.75 10.50 -32.92
N ALA A 196 14.14 11.45 -33.78
CA ALA A 196 14.00 12.89 -33.50
C ALA A 196 12.53 13.30 -33.33
N TYR A 197 11.64 12.79 -34.20
CA TYR A 197 10.20 12.94 -34.02
C TYR A 197 9.77 12.42 -32.65
N CYS A 198 10.29 11.30 -32.16
CA CYS A 198 10.03 10.81 -30.81
C CYS A 198 10.75 11.56 -29.66
N LYS A 199 11.32 12.75 -29.92
CA LYS A 199 12.12 13.55 -28.97
C LYS A 199 13.39 12.82 -28.46
N ARG A 200 13.84 11.78 -29.16
CA ARG A 200 15.07 11.02 -28.84
C ARG A 200 16.24 11.54 -29.69
N TRP A 201 16.65 12.77 -29.41
CA TRP A 201 17.64 13.49 -30.23
C TRP A 201 19.03 12.82 -30.25
N GLY A 202 19.48 12.27 -29.12
CA GLY A 202 20.75 11.53 -29.05
C GLY A 202 20.75 10.31 -29.98
N ASP A 203 19.71 9.48 -29.92
CA ASP A 203 19.60 8.31 -30.78
C ASP A 203 19.40 8.66 -32.25
N ALA A 204 18.75 9.80 -32.52
CA ALA A 204 18.58 10.33 -33.87
C ALA A 204 19.93 10.70 -34.49
N ALA A 205 20.76 11.45 -33.77
CA ALA A 205 22.09 11.85 -34.24
C ALA A 205 22.99 10.64 -34.49
N ILE A 206 23.02 9.68 -33.57
CA ILE A 206 23.77 8.43 -33.74
C ILE A 206 23.32 7.69 -35.00
N SER A 207 22.01 7.52 -35.18
CA SER A 207 21.48 6.79 -36.35
C SER A 207 21.78 7.48 -37.66
N PHE A 208 21.74 8.81 -37.69
CA PHE A 208 22.12 9.59 -38.86
C PHE A 208 23.59 9.39 -39.19
N LEU A 209 24.47 9.64 -38.20
CA LEU A 209 25.92 9.53 -38.37
C LEU A 209 26.33 8.14 -38.86
N PHE A 210 25.86 7.07 -38.22
CA PHE A 210 26.21 5.69 -38.60
C PHE A 210 25.80 5.32 -40.03
N VAL A 211 24.62 5.78 -40.48
CA VAL A 211 24.16 5.48 -41.84
C VAL A 211 24.90 6.33 -42.87
N THR A 212 25.27 7.57 -42.53
CA THR A 212 26.05 8.44 -43.43
C THR A 212 27.54 8.14 -43.45
N SER A 213 28.12 7.58 -42.39
CA SER A 213 29.54 7.24 -42.31
C SER A 213 29.85 5.82 -42.82
N GLY A 214 28.83 4.97 -42.92
CA GLY A 214 28.90 3.63 -43.51
C GLY A 214 28.43 3.54 -44.96
N ALA A 215 28.01 4.65 -45.58
CA ALA A 215 27.66 4.78 -47.00
C ALA A 215 28.76 5.54 -47.75
#